data_AF-A0AAW5D1J0-F1
#
_entry.id   AF-A0AAW5D1J0-F1
#
_cell.length_a   1.000
_cell.length_b   1.000
_cell.length_c   1.000
_cell.angle_alpha   90.00
_cell.angle_beta   90.00
_cell.angle_gamma   90.00
#
_symmetry.space_group_name_H-M   'P 1'
#
loop_
_entity.id
_entity.type
_entity.pdbx_description
1 polymer ?
#
loop_
_entity_poly.entity_id
_entity_poly.type
_entity_poly.pdbx_seq_one_letter_code
_entity_poly.pdbx_strand_id
1 'polypeptide(L)'
;MEPPKGNELPSGQNKLLLAEKLEIQASDYASLINSNKPWSWKDFPDGDKLTIKEKRAIKQKAIDKGLVDNVSFKSGTKYPDFASADLIKAKLELPEGLWKKIRLHSI
;
A
#
# COMPACT_ATOMS: atom_id res chain seq x y z
N MET A 1 7.40 -43.37 25.57
CA MET A 1 6.70 -42.08 25.73
C MET A 1 6.61 -41.47 24.35
N GLU A 2 5.43 -41.48 23.73
CA GLU A 2 5.21 -40.72 22.50
C GLU A 2 5.17 -39.22 22.83
N PRO A 3 5.75 -38.35 21.98
CA PRO A 3 5.65 -36.91 22.19
C PRO A 3 4.20 -36.46 22.04
N PRO A 4 3.74 -35.44 22.79
CA PRO A 4 2.37 -34.94 22.68
C PRO A 4 2.13 -34.45 21.25
N LYS A 5 1.12 -35.02 20.58
CA LYS A 5 0.59 -34.53 19.30
C LYS A 5 0.17 -33.08 19.50
N GLY A 6 0.97 -32.16 18.95
CA GLY A 6 0.76 -30.73 19.06
C GLY A 6 -0.59 -30.32 18.50
N ASN A 7 -1.38 -29.68 19.35
CA ASN A 7 -2.62 -28.94 19.13
C ASN A 7 -2.79 -28.41 17.69
N GLU A 8 -3.57 -29.11 16.88
CA GLU A 8 -4.09 -28.59 15.62
C GLU A 8 -5.24 -27.63 15.96
N LEU A 9 -4.97 -26.32 15.98
CA LEU A 9 -6.01 -25.30 16.11
C LEU A 9 -7.06 -25.47 15.00
N PRO A 10 -8.36 -25.51 15.31
CA PRO A 10 -9.41 -25.83 14.34
C PRO A 10 -9.35 -24.87 13.14
N SER A 11 -9.27 -25.45 11.94
CA SER A 11 -9.10 -24.77 10.64
C SER A 11 -10.02 -23.55 10.43
N GLY A 12 -11.22 -23.57 11.02
CA GLY A 12 -12.17 -22.45 10.97
C GLY A 12 -11.72 -21.19 11.73
N GLN A 13 -11.05 -21.33 12.88
CA GLN A 13 -10.58 -20.17 13.65
C GLN A 13 -9.35 -19.51 13.03
N ASN A 14 -8.48 -20.31 12.40
CA ASN A 14 -7.36 -19.78 11.62
C ASN A 14 -7.84 -18.93 10.44
N LYS A 15 -8.93 -19.33 9.77
CA LYS A 15 -9.50 -18.58 8.65
C LYS A 15 -10.13 -17.25 9.09
N LEU A 16 -10.83 -17.25 10.23
CA LEU A 16 -11.47 -16.06 10.80
C LEU A 16 -10.43 -15.04 11.29
N LEU A 17 -9.40 -15.51 12.00
CA LEU A 17 -8.27 -14.70 12.43
C LEU A 17 -7.51 -14.08 11.24
N LEU A 18 -7.32 -14.85 10.16
CA LEU A 18 -6.64 -14.37 8.97
C LEU A 18 -7.43 -13.28 8.22
N ALA A 19 -8.76 -13.41 8.20
CA ALA A 19 -9.65 -12.42 7.63
C ALA A 19 -9.60 -11.11 8.44
N GLU A 20 -9.76 -11.19 9.76
CA GLU A 20 -9.69 -10.02 10.65
C GLU A 20 -8.33 -9.31 10.54
N LYS A 21 -7.24 -10.07 10.54
CA LYS A 21 -5.89 -9.54 10.33
C LYS A 21 -5.78 -8.78 9.00
N LEU A 22 -6.31 -9.34 7.91
CA LEU A 22 -6.28 -8.69 6.59
C LEU A 22 -7.09 -7.38 6.60
N GLU A 23 -8.20 -7.33 7.36
CA GLU A 23 -9.00 -6.11 7.49
C GLU A 23 -8.25 -4.99 8.19
N ILE A 24 -7.56 -5.30 9.29
CA ILE A 24 -6.72 -4.34 10.01
C ILE A 24 -5.59 -3.84 9.11
N GLN A 25 -4.88 -4.77 8.44
CA GLN A 25 -3.79 -4.43 7.53
C GLN A 25 -4.23 -3.55 6.35
N ALA A 26 -5.44 -3.75 5.83
CA ALA A 26 -6.00 -2.90 4.77
C ALA A 26 -6.24 -1.46 5.27
N SER A 27 -6.70 -1.30 6.51
CA SER A 27 -6.90 0.01 7.14
C SER A 27 -5.56 0.71 7.42
N ASP A 28 -4.58 0.00 7.95
CA ASP A 28 -3.23 0.54 8.16
C ASP A 28 -2.59 0.99 6.84
N TYR A 29 -2.80 0.21 5.78
CA TYR A 29 -2.27 0.52 4.45
C TYR A 29 -2.90 1.81 3.92
N ALA A 30 -4.22 1.97 4.07
CA ALA A 30 -4.91 3.17 3.67
C ALA A 30 -4.44 4.41 4.47
N SER A 31 -4.26 4.27 5.78
CA SER A 31 -3.72 5.35 6.63
C SER A 31 -2.32 5.79 6.16
N LEU A 32 -1.47 4.82 5.83
CA LEU A 32 -0.12 5.08 5.34
C LEU A 32 -0.13 5.79 3.98
N ILE A 33 -0.97 5.35 3.04
CA ILE A 33 -1.16 6.00 1.72
C ILE A 33 -1.67 7.44 1.89
N ASN A 34 -2.71 7.63 2.70
CA ASN A 34 -3.36 8.92 2.90
C ASN A 34 -2.51 9.91 3.70
N SER A 35 -1.43 9.45 4.35
CA SER A 35 -0.48 10.33 5.04
C SER A 35 0.27 11.29 4.10
N ASN A 36 0.33 10.97 2.79
CA ASN A 36 1.10 11.69 1.78
C ASN A 36 2.59 11.88 2.15
N LYS A 37 3.14 11.01 2.99
CA LYS A 37 4.56 10.96 3.34
C LYS A 37 5.27 9.90 2.50
N PRO A 38 6.58 10.07 2.21
CA PRO A 38 7.36 8.99 1.64
C PRO A 38 7.35 7.79 2.59
N TRP A 39 7.05 6.61 2.06
CA TRP A 39 6.98 5.38 2.84
C TRP A 39 7.46 4.19 1.99
N SER A 40 7.86 3.12 2.68
CA SER A 40 8.20 1.84 2.10
C SER A 40 7.51 0.72 2.88
N TRP A 41 7.46 -0.49 2.34
CA TRP A 41 6.91 -1.63 3.08
C TRP A 41 7.64 -1.91 4.42
N LYS A 42 8.82 -1.36 4.66
CA LYS A 42 9.50 -1.47 5.97
C LYS A 42 8.85 -0.62 7.06
N ASP A 43 8.20 0.46 6.66
CA ASP A 43 7.45 1.35 7.54
C ASP A 43 6.06 0.78 7.89
N PHE A 44 5.64 -0.27 7.18
CA PHE A 44 4.37 -0.97 7.40
C PHE A 44 4.54 -2.08 8.46
N PRO A 45 3.56 -2.32 9.34
CA PRO A 45 3.63 -3.37 10.35
C PRO A 45 3.92 -4.75 9.73
N ASP A 46 5.01 -5.38 10.18
CA ASP A 46 5.53 -6.65 9.63
C ASP A 46 5.82 -6.65 8.13
N GLY A 47 5.97 -5.49 7.49
CA GLY A 47 6.04 -5.43 6.03
C GLY A 47 7.34 -5.98 5.41
N ASP A 48 8.40 -6.15 6.20
CA ASP A 48 9.58 -6.96 5.84
C ASP A 48 9.28 -8.46 5.77
N LYS A 49 8.32 -8.96 6.57
CA LYS A 49 7.92 -10.38 6.61
C LYS A 49 6.84 -10.71 5.58
N LEU A 50 6.14 -9.69 5.07
CA LEU A 50 5.09 -9.88 4.07
C LEU A 50 5.64 -10.31 2.72
N THR A 51 5.07 -11.38 2.19
CA THR A 51 5.30 -11.82 0.82
C THR A 51 4.68 -10.86 -0.20
N ILE A 52 5.15 -10.94 -1.44
CA ILE A 52 4.58 -10.15 -2.56
C ILE A 52 3.07 -10.44 -2.72
N LYS A 53 2.63 -11.67 -2.47
CA LYS A 53 1.21 -12.06 -2.56
C LYS A 53 0.38 -11.39 -1.47
N GLU A 54 0.87 -11.36 -0.23
CA GLU A 54 0.17 -10.69 0.88
C GLU A 54 0.09 -9.18 0.68
N LYS A 55 1.18 -8.54 0.22
CA LYS A 55 1.18 -7.11 -0.13
C LYS A 55 0.12 -6.78 -1.18
N ARG A 56 -0.04 -7.64 -2.20
CA ARG A 56 -1.10 -7.51 -3.20
C ARG A 56 -2.49 -7.70 -2.59
N ALA A 57 -2.68 -8.67 -1.70
CA ALA A 57 -3.95 -8.93 -1.04
C ALA A 57 -4.39 -7.75 -0.16
N ILE A 58 -3.47 -7.19 0.63
CA ILE A 58 -3.72 -6.00 1.47
C ILE A 58 -4.14 -4.81 0.60
N LYS A 59 -3.38 -4.53 -0.47
CA LYS A 59 -3.72 -3.46 -1.42
C LYS A 59 -5.09 -3.67 -2.06
N GLN A 60 -5.36 -4.87 -2.57
CA GLN A 60 -6.65 -5.20 -3.19
C GLN A 60 -7.80 -5.06 -2.18
N LYS A 61 -7.60 -5.49 -0.93
CA LYS A 61 -8.63 -5.36 0.10
C LYS A 61 -8.92 -3.90 0.46
N ALA A 62 -7.90 -3.06 0.50
CA ALA A 62 -8.08 -1.62 0.71
C ALA A 62 -8.85 -0.96 -0.46
N ILE A 63 -8.58 -1.37 -1.70
CA ILE A 63 -9.31 -0.92 -2.90
C ILE A 63 -10.77 -1.41 -2.87
N ASP A 64 -11.00 -2.69 -2.59
CA ASP A 64 -12.33 -3.31 -2.48
C ASP A 64 -13.21 -2.62 -1.43
N LYS A 65 -12.59 -2.16 -0.33
CA LYS A 65 -13.25 -1.37 0.71
C LYS A 65 -13.42 0.12 0.37
N GLY A 66 -12.89 0.59 -0.76
CA GLY A 66 -12.91 2.01 -1.13
C GLY A 66 -12.06 2.90 -0.21
N LEU A 67 -11.11 2.34 0.53
CA LEU A 67 -10.20 3.10 1.40
C LEU A 67 -9.06 3.75 0.63
N VAL A 68 -8.72 3.20 -0.54
CA VAL A 68 -7.68 3.67 -1.44
C VAL A 68 -8.18 3.54 -2.88
N ASP A 69 -7.98 4.58 -3.68
CA ASP A 69 -8.35 4.56 -5.09
C ASP A 69 -7.49 3.61 -5.93
N ASN A 70 -8.14 2.94 -6.88
CA ASN A 70 -7.44 2.09 -7.85
C ASN A 70 -6.85 2.94 -8.98
N VAL A 71 -5.59 3.35 -8.80
CA VAL A 71 -4.86 4.07 -9.85
C VAL A 71 -4.23 3.07 -10.82
N SER A 72 -4.73 3.06 -12.06
CA SER A 72 -4.15 2.29 -13.17
C SER A 72 -2.85 2.95 -13.67
N PHE A 73 -2.04 2.22 -14.43
CA PHE A 73 -0.88 2.80 -15.10
C PHE A 73 -1.29 3.36 -16.47
N LYS A 74 -0.67 4.48 -16.87
CA LYS A 74 -0.82 4.99 -18.23
C LYS A 74 -0.26 3.98 -19.23
N SER A 75 -1.02 3.69 -20.27
CA SER A 75 -0.62 2.80 -21.36
C SER A 75 0.76 3.17 -21.92
N GLY A 76 1.65 2.18 -22.01
CA GLY A 76 3.02 2.37 -22.51
C GLY A 76 4.00 3.00 -21.52
N THR A 77 3.57 3.30 -20.28
CA THR A 77 4.47 3.87 -19.26
C THR A 77 4.40 3.10 -17.95
N LYS A 78 5.40 3.33 -17.08
CA LYS A 78 5.39 2.86 -15.69
C LYS A 78 4.81 3.90 -14.72
N TYR A 79 4.18 4.94 -15.24
CA TYR A 79 3.64 6.04 -14.43
C TYR A 79 2.16 5.81 -14.10
N PRO A 80 1.73 6.03 -12.84
CA PRO A 80 0.32 5.96 -12.48
C PRO A 80 -0.48 7.05 -13.20
N ASP A 81 -1.68 6.69 -13.65
CA ASP A 81 -2.60 7.60 -14.31
C ASP A 81 -3.55 8.27 -13.31
N PHE A 82 -3.03 9.25 -12.58
CA PHE A 82 -3.85 10.04 -11.66
C PHE A 82 -4.92 10.89 -12.37
N ALA A 83 -4.77 11.15 -13.67
CA ALA A 83 -5.74 11.94 -14.44
C ALA A 83 -6.99 11.11 -14.71
N SER A 84 -6.84 9.86 -15.13
CA SER A 84 -7.96 8.94 -15.34
C SER A 84 -8.63 8.50 -14.03
N ALA A 85 -7.94 8.60 -12.89
CA ALA A 85 -8.47 8.27 -11.58
C ALA A 85 -9.21 9.43 -10.88
N ASP A 86 -9.31 10.61 -11.51
CA ASP A 86 -9.95 11.82 -10.96
C ASP A 86 -9.41 12.30 -9.60
N LEU A 87 -8.17 11.94 -9.27
CA LEU A 87 -7.55 12.23 -7.96
C LEU A 87 -6.89 13.61 -7.86
N ILE A 88 -6.83 14.34 -8.97
CA ILE A 88 -6.11 15.61 -9.05
C ILE A 88 -7.02 16.74 -8.57
N LYS A 89 -6.90 17.10 -7.28
CA LYS A 89 -7.67 18.23 -6.69
C LYS A 89 -7.25 19.60 -7.20
N ALA A 90 -5.96 19.78 -7.51
CA ALA A 90 -5.42 21.03 -8.02
C ALA A 90 -4.17 20.78 -8.86
N LYS A 91 -4.03 21.54 -9.95
CA LYS A 91 -2.79 21.64 -10.73
C LYS A 91 -2.20 23.02 -10.44
N LEU A 92 -1.06 23.04 -9.76
CA LEU A 92 -0.31 24.26 -9.48
C LEU A 92 0.86 24.29 -10.46
N GLU A 93 0.90 25.30 -11.33
CA GLU A 93 2.06 25.57 -12.14
C GLU A 93 3.13 26.21 -11.26
N LEU A 94 4.32 25.59 -11.24
CA LEU A 94 5.43 26.12 -10.47
C LEU A 94 5.90 27.44 -11.15
N PRO A 95 6.05 28.55 -10.43
CA PRO A 95 6.58 29.80 -11.01
C PRO A 95 7.99 29.62 -11.57
N GLU A 96 8.30 30.21 -12.74
CA GLU A 96 9.56 30.01 -13.50
C GLU A 96 10.85 30.12 -12.64
N GLY A 97 10.85 31.03 -11.65
CA GLY A 97 11.98 31.22 -10.75
C GLY A 97 12.31 30.02 -9.83
N LEU A 98 11.35 29.14 -9.56
CA LEU A 98 11.57 27.92 -8.78
C LEU A 98 12.07 26.73 -9.61
N TRP A 99 11.91 26.77 -10.93
CA TRP A 99 12.43 25.73 -11.84
C TRP A 99 13.96 25.70 -11.83
N LYS A 100 14.59 26.88 -11.71
CA LYS A 100 16.04 27.06 -11.85
C LYS A 100 16.83 26.64 -10.60
N LYS A 101 16.16 26.35 -9.47
CA LYS A 101 16.83 25.98 -8.20
C LYS A 101 17.16 24.49 -8.05
N ILE A 102 16.60 23.62 -8.90
CA ILE A 102 16.77 22.15 -8.79
C ILE A 102 18.08 21.65 -9.47
N ARG A 103 18.86 22.54 -10.10
CA ARG A 103 20.09 22.20 -10.85
C ARG A 103 21.41 22.67 -10.21
N LEU A 104 21.49 22.81 -8.88
CA LEU A 104 22.75 23.19 -8.20
C LEU A 104 23.20 22.17 -7.13
N HIS A 105 23.23 20.88 -7.49
CA HIS A 105 24.07 19.88 -6.81
C HIS A 105 24.77 18.98 -7.83
N SER A 106 25.43 19.58 -8.81
CA SER A 106 26.45 18.91 -9.61
C SER A 106 27.72 19.73 -9.53
N ILE A 107 28.60 19.31 -8.62
CA ILE A 107 30.07 19.17 -8.67
C ILE A 107 30.57 19.16 -7.22
#